data_AF-A0A0D0NVP9-F1
#
_entry.id   AF-A0A0D0NVP9-F1
#
_cell.length_a   1.000
_cell.length_b   1.000
_cell.length_c   1.000
_cell.angle_alpha   90.00
_cell.angle_beta   90.00
_cell.angle_gamma   90.00
#
_symmetry.space_group_name_H-M   'P 1'
#
loop_
_entity.id
_entity.type
_entity.pdbx_description
1 polymer ?
#
loop_
_entity_poly.entity_id
_entity_poly.type
_entity_poly.pdbx_seq_one_letter_code
_entity_poly.pdbx_strand_id
1 'polypeptide(L)'
;MATPEIESALHSARALILADLTARDVADAAIVSLVEDAVTHRRWWLEQWPDGREFVLGLIAQDVQDALLESYGRWPLCSACAAEDDDPHALSVEPELGADPHWVCGKKGVVVAAVGELA
;
A
#
# COMPACT_ATOMS: atom_id res chain seq x y z
N MET A 1 12.59 -10.88 -18.47
CA MET A 1 13.42 -9.65 -18.44
C MET A 1 12.45 -8.51 -18.45
N ALA A 2 12.24 -7.91 -17.28
CA ALA A 2 11.34 -6.78 -17.10
C ALA A 2 11.72 -5.61 -18.02
N THR A 3 10.70 -4.98 -18.60
CA THR A 3 10.90 -3.81 -19.45
C THR A 3 11.17 -2.56 -18.58
N PRO A 4 11.77 -1.49 -19.12
CA PRO A 4 11.98 -0.24 -18.39
C PRO A 4 10.71 0.35 -17.78
N GLU A 5 9.56 0.14 -18.43
CA GLU A 5 8.26 0.62 -17.95
C GLU A 5 7.75 -0.16 -16.73
N ILE A 6 8.04 -1.47 -16.65
CA ILE A 6 7.74 -2.30 -15.47
C ILE A 6 8.59 -1.83 -14.29
N GLU A 7 9.89 -1.63 -14.50
CA GLU A 7 10.79 -1.12 -13.46
C GLU A 7 10.35 0.25 -12.94
N SER A 8 9.97 1.15 -13.85
CA SER A 8 9.48 2.48 -13.47
C SER A 8 8.22 2.37 -12.61
N ALA A 9 7.24 1.55 -12.99
CA ALA A 9 6.00 1.38 -12.24
C ALA A 9 6.26 0.81 -10.84
N LEU A 10 7.13 -0.21 -10.73
CA LEU A 10 7.50 -0.82 -9.46
C LEU A 10 8.27 0.15 -8.55
N HIS A 11 9.22 0.92 -9.09
CA HIS A 11 9.97 1.90 -8.30
C HIS A 11 9.08 3.05 -7.83
N SER A 12 8.16 3.54 -8.67
CA SER A 12 7.17 4.54 -8.28
C SER A 12 6.27 4.01 -7.16
N ALA A 13 5.73 2.80 -7.31
CA ALA A 13 4.88 2.20 -6.29
C ALA A 13 5.63 2.01 -4.96
N ARG A 14 6.85 1.45 -5.01
CA ARG A 14 7.73 1.30 -3.85
C ARG A 14 7.95 2.64 -3.13
N ALA A 15 8.23 3.71 -3.86
CA ALA A 15 8.47 5.03 -3.28
C ALA A 15 7.21 5.58 -2.57
N LEU A 16 6.03 5.41 -3.16
CA LEU A 16 4.76 5.86 -2.59
C LEU A 16 4.40 5.07 -1.31
N ILE A 17 4.59 3.75 -1.30
CA ILE A 17 4.34 2.94 -0.09
C ILE A 17 5.31 3.30 1.04
N LEU A 18 6.58 3.54 0.72
CA LEU A 18 7.55 4.02 1.71
C LEU A 18 7.17 5.40 2.27
N ALA A 19 6.57 6.28 1.47
CA ALA A 19 6.07 7.57 1.93
C ALA A 19 4.96 7.40 2.97
N ASP A 20 3.97 6.54 2.70
CA ASP A 20 2.88 6.24 3.63
C ASP A 20 3.35 5.57 4.92
N LEU A 21 4.27 4.61 4.81
CA LEU A 21 4.89 3.97 5.98
C LEU A 21 5.63 5.00 6.84
N THR A 22 6.35 5.92 6.20
CA THR A 22 7.07 7.01 6.89
C THR A 22 6.10 7.97 7.57
N ALA A 23 5.01 8.35 6.91
CA ALA A 23 3.97 9.21 7.47
C ALA A 23 3.30 8.60 8.71
N ARG A 24 3.32 7.26 8.85
CA ARG A 24 2.80 6.54 10.01
C ARG A 24 3.85 6.07 11.01
N ASP A 25 5.11 6.44 10.81
CA ASP A 25 6.25 6.02 11.66
C ASP A 25 6.43 4.49 11.72
N VAL A 26 6.20 3.79 10.60
CA VAL A 26 6.29 2.32 10.46
C VAL A 26 7.37 1.91 9.43
N ALA A 27 8.29 2.81 9.07
CA ALA A 27 9.30 2.57 8.03
C ALA A 27 10.64 2.01 8.56
N ASP A 28 10.60 1.05 9.48
CA ASP A 28 11.83 0.38 9.96
C ASP A 28 12.38 -0.64 8.93
N ALA A 29 13.61 -1.10 9.15
CA ALA A 29 14.30 -1.97 8.20
C ALA A 29 13.59 -3.32 7.94
N ALA A 30 12.91 -3.88 8.95
CA ALA A 30 12.18 -5.13 8.80
C ALA A 30 10.93 -4.90 7.94
N ILE A 31 10.21 -3.80 8.18
CA ILE A 31 9.03 -3.43 7.36
C ILE A 31 9.43 -3.08 5.93
N VAL A 32 10.53 -2.37 5.73
CA VAL A 32 11.05 -2.09 4.37
C VAL A 32 11.34 -3.38 3.63
N SER A 33 11.83 -4.42 4.31
CA SER A 33 12.06 -5.73 3.69
C SER A 33 10.75 -6.37 3.19
N LEU A 34 9.64 -6.22 3.92
CA LEU A 34 8.31 -6.67 3.47
C LEU A 34 7.86 -5.94 2.19
N VAL A 35 8.17 -4.64 2.07
CA VAL A 35 7.90 -3.86 0.85
C VAL A 35 8.71 -4.41 -0.33
N GLU A 36 10.00 -4.73 -0.13
CA GLU A 36 10.83 -5.30 -1.20
C GLU A 36 10.33 -6.69 -1.64
N ASP A 37 9.84 -7.50 -0.71
CA ASP A 37 9.25 -8.80 -1.01
C ASP A 37 7.98 -8.65 -1.86
N ALA A 38 7.08 -7.72 -1.50
CA ALA A 38 5.89 -7.38 -2.28
C ALA A 38 6.25 -6.89 -3.69
N VAL A 39 7.22 -5.97 -3.80
CA VAL A 39 7.72 -5.46 -5.09
C VAL A 39 8.30 -6.59 -5.94
N THR A 40 9.07 -7.50 -5.33
CA THR A 40 9.67 -8.66 -6.02
C THR A 40 8.59 -9.61 -6.53
N HIS A 41 7.56 -9.89 -5.74
CA HIS A 41 6.43 -10.71 -6.15
C HIS A 41 5.67 -10.05 -7.32
N ARG A 42 5.38 -8.75 -7.22
CA ARG A 42 4.64 -8.01 -8.27
C ARG A 42 5.45 -7.78 -9.53
N ARG A 43 6.78 -7.79 -9.47
CA ARG A 43 7.64 -7.84 -10.65
C ARG A 43 7.36 -9.07 -11.51
N TRP A 44 7.39 -10.25 -10.89
CA TRP A 44 7.12 -11.49 -11.63
C TRP A 44 5.72 -11.46 -12.24
N TRP A 45 4.72 -10.98 -11.50
CA TRP A 45 3.35 -10.83 -11.98
C TRP A 45 3.23 -9.90 -13.19
N LEU A 46 3.89 -8.73 -13.16
CA LEU A 46 3.92 -7.80 -14.29
C LEU A 46 4.68 -8.34 -15.51
N GLU A 47 5.69 -9.19 -15.31
CA GLU A 47 6.33 -9.88 -16.44
C GLU A 47 5.36 -10.83 -17.16
N GLN A 48 4.35 -11.38 -16.45
CA GLN A 48 3.29 -12.19 -17.06
C GLN A 48 2.17 -11.33 -17.66
N TRP A 49 1.88 -10.18 -17.06
CA TRP A 49 0.83 -9.26 -17.51
C TRP A 49 1.27 -7.78 -17.43
N PRO A 50 1.95 -7.26 -18.47
CA PRO A 50 2.51 -5.91 -18.47
C PRO A 50 1.48 -4.77 -18.43
N ASP A 51 0.24 -5.01 -18.85
CA ASP A 51 -0.83 -4.01 -18.75
C ASP A 51 -1.26 -3.78 -17.31
N GLY A 52 -0.94 -4.71 -16.39
CA GLY A 52 -1.26 -4.60 -14.98
C GLY A 52 -0.52 -3.49 -14.22
N ARG A 53 0.34 -2.71 -14.90
CA ARG A 53 1.12 -1.60 -14.31
C ARG A 53 0.23 -0.55 -13.65
N GLU A 54 -0.96 -0.30 -14.18
CA GLU A 54 -1.89 0.67 -13.60
C GLU A 54 -2.49 0.20 -12.24
N PHE A 55 -2.45 -1.10 -11.96
CA PHE A 55 -2.99 -1.70 -10.72
C PHE A 55 -1.92 -1.94 -9.65
N VAL A 56 -0.63 -1.88 -10.02
CA VAL A 56 0.45 -2.39 -9.17
C VAL A 56 0.59 -1.64 -7.84
N LEU A 57 0.28 -0.34 -7.82
CA LEU A 57 0.35 0.46 -6.59
C LEU A 57 -0.63 -0.06 -5.53
N GLY A 58 -1.90 -0.26 -5.91
CA GLY A 58 -2.94 -0.74 -5.00
C GLY A 58 -2.69 -2.17 -4.55
N LEU A 59 -2.13 -3.00 -5.44
CA LEU A 59 -1.78 -4.38 -5.14
C LEU A 59 -0.59 -4.49 -4.17
N ILE A 60 0.47 -3.67 -4.35
CA ILE A 60 1.59 -3.63 -3.40
C ILE A 60 1.12 -3.10 -2.04
N ALA A 61 0.23 -2.08 -2.03
CA ALA A 61 -0.34 -1.58 -0.78
C ALA A 61 -1.04 -2.70 0.00
N GLN A 62 -1.88 -3.49 -0.66
CA GLN A 62 -2.56 -4.65 -0.07
C GLN A 62 -1.59 -5.74 0.41
N ASP A 63 -0.61 -6.12 -0.41
CA ASP A 63 0.40 -7.12 -0.03
C ASP A 63 1.16 -6.69 1.24
N VAL A 64 1.48 -5.40 1.36
CA VAL A 64 2.14 -4.82 2.54
C VAL A 64 1.20 -4.78 3.74
N GLN A 65 -0.09 -4.48 3.57
CA GLN A 65 -1.07 -4.59 4.65
C GLN A 65 -1.17 -6.01 5.19
N ASP A 66 -1.23 -7.01 4.30
CA ASP A 66 -1.33 -8.41 4.69
C ASP A 66 -0.08 -8.85 5.44
N ALA A 67 1.12 -8.53 4.91
CA ALA A 67 2.38 -8.86 5.57
C ALA A 67 2.54 -8.16 6.94
N LEU A 68 2.12 -6.91 7.06
CA LEU A 68 2.11 -6.18 8.32
C LEU A 68 1.10 -6.77 9.30
N LEU A 69 -0.09 -7.16 8.86
CA LEU A 69 -1.11 -7.74 9.72
C LEU A 69 -0.60 -8.99 10.44
N GLU A 70 0.20 -9.81 9.77
CA GLU A 70 0.79 -11.03 10.32
C GLU A 70 1.94 -10.77 11.31
N SER A 71 2.72 -9.70 11.12
CA SER A 71 4.02 -9.52 11.78
C SER A 71 4.14 -8.29 12.70
N TYR A 72 3.34 -7.25 12.46
CA TYR A 72 3.39 -5.94 13.14
C TYR A 72 2.03 -5.56 13.74
N GLY A 73 0.96 -5.73 12.95
CA GLY A 73 -0.40 -5.36 13.29
C GLY A 73 -1.09 -4.60 12.17
N ARG A 74 -2.26 -4.03 12.48
CA ARG A 74 -3.08 -3.29 11.52
C ARG A 74 -2.38 -2.03 11.04
N TRP A 75 -2.33 -1.84 9.73
CA TRP A 75 -1.79 -0.64 9.09
C TRP A 75 -2.50 -0.35 7.75
N PRO A 76 -2.62 0.92 7.33
CA PRO A 76 -2.47 2.12 8.14
C PRO A 76 -3.70 2.32 9.03
N LEU A 77 -3.51 2.75 10.28
CA LEU A 77 -4.63 3.01 11.18
C LEU A 77 -5.36 4.31 10.78
N CYS A 78 -6.70 4.29 10.88
CA CYS A 78 -7.52 5.49 10.72
C CYS A 78 -7.33 6.45 11.90
N SER A 79 -6.59 7.53 11.71
CA SER A 79 -6.33 8.54 12.76
C SER A 79 -7.61 9.23 13.24
N ALA A 80 -8.57 9.50 12.35
CA ALA A 80 -9.83 10.14 12.69
C ALA A 80 -10.68 9.28 13.63
N CYS A 81 -10.80 7.98 13.37
CA CYS A 81 -11.59 7.08 14.22
C CYS A 81 -10.85 6.68 15.50
N ALA A 82 -9.51 6.61 15.46
CA ALA A 82 -8.71 6.47 16.68
C ALA A 82 -8.93 7.66 17.63
N ALA A 83 -9.06 8.88 17.11
CA ALA A 83 -9.28 10.08 17.92
C ALA A 83 -10.72 10.22 18.44
N GLU A 84 -11.73 9.85 17.64
CA GLU A 84 -13.14 10.07 17.99
C GLU A 84 -13.77 8.93 18.79
N ASP A 85 -13.49 7.68 18.42
CA ASP A 85 -14.21 6.49 18.92
C ASP A 85 -13.35 5.56 19.79
N ASP A 86 -12.06 5.86 19.97
CA ASP A 86 -11.06 4.94 20.56
C ASP A 86 -11.07 3.54 19.91
N ASP A 87 -11.41 3.50 18.61
CA ASP A 87 -11.61 2.28 17.81
C ASP A 87 -10.65 2.26 16.61
N PRO A 88 -9.34 2.04 16.85
CA PRO A 88 -8.34 2.01 15.79
C PRO A 88 -8.55 0.79 14.87
N HIS A 89 -8.81 1.07 13.59
CA HIS A 89 -8.93 0.07 12.54
C HIS A 89 -8.05 0.44 11.35
N ALA A 90 -7.70 -0.57 10.54
CA ALA A 90 -6.96 -0.36 9.30
C ALA A 90 -7.88 0.31 8.27
N LEU A 91 -7.33 1.25 7.50
CA LEU A 91 -7.93 1.73 6.25
C LEU A 91 -7.88 0.59 5.21
N SER A 92 -8.83 0.55 4.29
CA SER A 92 -8.77 -0.35 3.13
C SER A 92 -8.18 0.39 1.92
N VAL A 93 -7.60 -0.37 0.99
CA VAL A 93 -7.25 0.14 -0.34
C VAL A 93 -8.47 0.02 -1.24
N GLU A 94 -8.91 1.12 -1.84
CA GLU A 94 -10.03 1.14 -2.79
C GLU A 94 -9.63 1.85 -4.09
N PRO A 95 -10.03 1.32 -5.27
CA PRO A 95 -10.70 0.02 -5.44
C PRO A 95 -9.78 -1.15 -5.07
N GLU A 96 -10.35 -2.24 -4.54
CA GLU A 96 -9.61 -3.47 -4.22
C GLU A 96 -8.80 -4.00 -5.44
N LEU A 97 -9.38 -3.87 -6.64
CA LEU A 97 -8.67 -4.09 -7.90
C LEU A 97 -9.04 -3.00 -8.91
N GLY A 98 -8.14 -2.04 -9.12
CA GLY A 98 -8.32 -0.97 -10.10
C GLY A 98 -7.21 0.07 -10.03
N ALA A 99 -7.22 0.99 -10.99
CA ALA A 99 -6.29 2.12 -11.03
C ALA A 99 -6.67 3.17 -9.97
N ASP A 100 -5.78 4.14 -9.75
CA ASP A 100 -5.95 5.26 -8.82
C ASP A 100 -6.37 4.80 -7.40
N PRO A 101 -5.53 4.00 -6.70
CA PRO A 101 -5.87 3.47 -5.39
C PRO A 101 -5.85 4.54 -4.30
N HIS A 102 -6.77 4.42 -3.35
CA HIS A 102 -6.95 5.32 -2.23
C HIS A 102 -7.08 4.56 -0.91
N TRP A 103 -6.59 5.17 0.18
CA TRP A 103 -6.89 4.72 1.53
C TRP A 103 -8.29 5.18 1.93
N VAL A 104 -9.16 4.24 2.28
CA VAL A 104 -10.56 4.51 2.63
C VAL A 104 -10.86 4.04 4.05
N CYS A 105 -11.56 4.88 4.80
CA CYS A 105 -12.13 4.48 6.08
C CYS A 105 -13.47 3.78 5.84
N GLY A 106 -13.48 2.45 5.89
CA GLY A 106 -14.70 1.66 5.69
C GLY A 106 -15.83 1.99 6.69
N LYS A 107 -15.47 2.37 7.93
CA LYS A 107 -16.45 2.75 8.97
C LYS A 107 -17.21 4.04 8.62
N LYS A 108 -16.50 5.04 8.09
CA LYS A 108 -17.07 6.36 7.75
C LYS A 108 -17.50 6.47 6.28
N GLY A 109 -17.07 5.54 5.43
CA GLY A 109 -17.34 5.57 4.00
C GLY A 109 -16.66 6.75 3.28
N VAL A 110 -15.48 7.16 3.76
CA VAL A 110 -14.76 8.33 3.22
C VAL A 110 -13.35 7.97 2.75
N VAL A 111 -12.94 8.61 1.67
CA VAL A 111 -11.54 8.62 1.22
C VAL A 111 -10.73 9.44 2.21
N VAL A 112 -9.63 8.86 2.69
CA VAL A 112 -8.68 9.51 3.59
C VAL A 112 -7.58 10.21 2.79
N ALA A 113 -6.95 9.50 1.86
CA ALA A 113 -5.92 10.03 0.96
C ALA A 113 -5.73 9.08 -0.24
N ALA A 114 -5.06 9.56 -1.30
CA ALA A 114 -4.48 8.66 -2.30
C ALA A 114 -3.37 7.81 -1.65
N VAL A 115 -3.11 6.62 -2.20
CA VAL A 115 -1.95 5.82 -1.76
C VAL A 115 -0.66 6.57 -2.10
N GLY A 116 0.19 6.78 -1.09
CA GLY A 116 1.42 7.57 -1.11
C GLY A 116 1.27 9.00 -0.60
N GLU A 117 0.07 9.41 -0.18
CA GLU A 117 -0.24 10.77 0.28
C GLU A 117 -0.77 10.83 1.72
N LEU A 118 -0.53 9.80 2.55
CA LEU A 118 -0.87 9.88 3.98
C LEU A 118 -0.05 10.98 4.68
N ALA A 119 -0.72 11.66 5.64
CA ALA A 119 -0.14 12.68 6.51
C ALA A 119 0.06 12.17 7.94
#